data_AF-A0A1Y4R7V9-F1
#
_entry.id   AF-A0A1Y4R7V9-F1
#
_cell.length_a   1.000
_cell.length_b   1.000
_cell.length_c   1.000
_cell.angle_alpha   90.00
_cell.angle_beta   90.00
_cell.angle_gamma   90.00
#
_symmetry.space_group_name_H-M   'P 1'
#
loop_
_entity.id
_entity.type
_entity.pdbx_description
1 polymer ?
#
loop_
_entity_poly.entity_id
_entity_poly.type
_entity_poly.pdbx_seq_one_letter_code
_entity_poly.pdbx_strand_id
1 'polypeptide(L)'
;MIKFFKANMEPRKGLRIAEVIISILLCVASIVSIGYGMFQVNAHVNDAKFIQSIEMTRDRELEDYSEDNTVCDVTYISGDKQLVVSYSYEDYIQLEDDSITAYEYETDNGTKLYFDHQNITDQEIQHSYGQVKANELTPVFNFGIASFILMISVLIMTLFAKQFTTYEKSWFLSIMVLATIISVIFPEESANGVNGIIIMLLYLLDTFLNILCELLISKQSRYNFLVSVFVEIVEIAMCVVLMYRFATMVTTLLFWLPIDIISYINWTRHKDEEESELTVVRKLKGYQEVLVIVGIVVWTIVVGYFISGLDISTDFYNNQLLETAIIYIDACASAVGIANGLFIFFRLREQWIAWYICAFLEAVINVISGQYVLLVLKLGYFTNTTYGYIKWSKYIQSHSQEKQKQITA
;
A
#
# COMPACT_ATOMS: atom_id res chain seq x y z
N MET A 1 24.57 -5.33 20.00
CA MET A 1 23.21 -5.71 19.56
C MET A 1 22.37 -6.33 20.70
N ILE A 2 22.75 -7.47 21.29
CA ILE A 2 21.94 -8.16 22.34
C ILE A 2 21.70 -7.29 23.60
N LYS A 3 22.69 -6.51 24.06
CA LYS A 3 22.52 -5.61 25.23
C LYS A 3 21.55 -4.46 24.97
N PHE A 4 21.49 -3.96 23.73
CA PHE A 4 20.59 -2.86 23.33
C PHE A 4 19.13 -3.33 23.34
N PHE A 5 18.83 -4.48 22.73
CA PHE A 5 17.48 -5.04 22.77
C PHE A 5 17.05 -5.39 24.19
N LYS A 6 17.92 -6.02 25.01
CA LYS A 6 17.60 -6.27 26.42
C LYS A 6 17.27 -5.01 27.21
N ALA A 7 17.85 -3.86 26.84
CA ALA A 7 17.57 -2.58 27.48
C ALA A 7 16.23 -1.98 27.06
N ASN A 8 15.76 -2.22 25.83
CA ASN A 8 14.55 -1.61 25.26
C ASN A 8 13.32 -2.53 25.19
N MET A 9 13.51 -3.82 25.46
CA MET A 9 12.46 -4.83 25.48
C MET A 9 11.40 -4.61 26.56
N GLU A 10 10.21 -5.18 26.34
CA GLU A 10 9.05 -5.07 27.22
C GLU A 10 9.39 -5.44 28.68
N PRO A 11 9.36 -4.49 29.63
CA PRO A 11 9.76 -4.74 31.01
C PRO A 11 8.86 -5.74 31.72
N ARG A 12 7.56 -5.80 31.39
CA ARG A 12 6.61 -6.72 32.02
C ARG A 12 6.79 -8.14 31.48
N LYS A 13 7.32 -9.04 32.32
CA LYS A 13 7.62 -10.43 31.95
C LYS A 13 6.40 -11.18 31.38
N GLY A 14 5.22 -11.02 31.98
CA GLY A 14 3.99 -11.69 31.51
C GLY A 14 3.57 -11.24 30.11
N LEU A 15 3.55 -9.92 29.86
CA LEU A 15 3.21 -9.36 28.56
C LEU A 15 4.21 -9.77 27.48
N ARG A 16 5.51 -9.72 27.79
CA ARG A 16 6.58 -10.16 26.89
C ARG A 16 6.42 -11.64 26.47
N ILE A 17 6.07 -12.51 27.41
CA ILE A 17 5.83 -13.92 27.11
C ILE A 17 4.62 -14.06 26.19
N ALA A 18 3.53 -13.34 26.46
CA ALA A 18 2.34 -13.35 25.62
C ALA A 18 2.65 -12.87 24.19
N GLU A 19 3.35 -11.75 24.03
CA GLU A 19 3.73 -11.22 22.70
C GLU A 19 4.64 -12.17 21.92
N VAL A 20 5.58 -12.85 22.59
CA VAL A 20 6.43 -13.87 21.95
C VAL A 20 5.61 -15.09 21.53
N ILE A 21 4.69 -15.55 22.36
CA ILE A 21 3.79 -16.65 22.01
C ILE A 21 2.93 -16.26 20.79
N ILE A 22 2.35 -15.07 20.79
CA ILE A 22 1.58 -14.54 19.65
C ILE A 22 2.45 -14.50 18.39
N SER A 23 3.68 -14.01 18.49
CA SER A 23 4.62 -13.97 17.35
C SER A 23 4.91 -15.37 16.81
N ILE A 24 5.12 -16.36 17.68
CA ILE A 24 5.33 -17.76 17.26
C ILE A 24 4.08 -18.31 16.55
N LEU A 25 2.88 -18.06 17.10
CA LEU A 25 1.64 -18.51 16.49
C LEU A 25 1.42 -17.89 15.11
N LEU A 26 1.68 -16.58 14.96
CA LEU A 26 1.59 -15.89 13.67
C LEU A 26 2.62 -16.42 12.66
N CYS A 27 3.84 -16.73 13.12
CA CYS A 27 4.87 -17.36 12.30
C CYS A 27 4.40 -18.73 11.76
N VAL A 28 3.88 -19.58 12.65
CA VAL A 28 3.34 -20.89 12.28
C VAL A 28 2.16 -20.75 11.33
N ALA A 29 1.22 -19.83 11.61
CA ALA A 29 0.08 -19.55 10.74
C ALA A 29 0.51 -19.13 9.34
N SER A 30 1.53 -18.27 9.24
CA SER A 30 2.11 -17.84 7.97
C SER A 30 2.72 -19.00 7.19
N ILE A 31 3.62 -19.77 7.81
CA ILE A 31 4.31 -20.91 7.18
C ILE A 31 3.30 -21.97 6.72
N VAL A 32 2.32 -22.30 7.57
CA VAL A 32 1.29 -23.31 7.23
C VAL A 32 0.42 -22.83 6.08
N SER A 33 -0.02 -21.57 6.08
CA SER A 33 -0.91 -21.04 5.04
C SER A 33 -0.21 -20.96 3.68
N ILE A 34 1.00 -20.41 3.64
CA ILE A 34 1.79 -20.33 2.41
C ILE A 34 2.20 -21.73 1.93
N GLY A 35 2.63 -22.60 2.84
CA GLY A 35 3.01 -23.98 2.51
C GLY A 35 1.84 -24.79 1.97
N TYR A 36 0.66 -24.67 2.57
CA TYR A 36 -0.57 -25.31 2.08
C TYR A 36 -0.97 -24.76 0.71
N GLY A 37 -0.96 -23.44 0.53
CA GLY A 37 -1.26 -22.80 -0.74
C GLY A 37 -0.34 -23.28 -1.86
N MET A 38 0.98 -23.25 -1.61
CA MET A 38 1.98 -23.73 -2.58
C MET A 38 1.83 -25.20 -2.91
N PHE A 39 1.51 -26.05 -1.92
CA PHE A 39 1.30 -27.47 -2.14
C PHE A 39 0.10 -27.74 -3.08
N GLN A 40 -0.99 -27.00 -2.91
CA GLN A 40 -2.20 -27.15 -3.73
C GLN A 40 -2.02 -26.61 -5.15
N VAL A 41 -1.37 -25.44 -5.28
CA VAL A 41 -1.09 -24.81 -6.59
C VAL A 41 -0.15 -25.68 -7.44
N ASN A 42 0.85 -26.30 -6.80
CA ASN A 42 1.82 -27.17 -7.49
C ASN A 42 1.40 -28.65 -7.50
N ALA A 43 0.14 -28.97 -7.17
CA ALA A 43 -0.33 -30.35 -7.27
C ALA A 43 -0.30 -30.79 -8.74
N HIS A 44 0.30 -31.94 -9.00
CA HIS A 44 0.36 -32.49 -10.36
C HIS A 44 -1.01 -32.98 -10.81
N VAL A 45 -1.43 -32.51 -11.98
CA VAL A 45 -2.68 -32.92 -12.62
C VAL A 45 -2.34 -33.39 -14.04
N ASN A 46 -2.48 -34.70 -14.26
CA ASN A 46 -2.09 -35.32 -15.53
C ASN A 46 -3.28 -35.52 -16.48
N ASP A 47 -4.51 -35.53 -15.97
CA ASP A 47 -5.71 -35.83 -16.76
C ASP A 47 -6.80 -34.78 -16.50
N ALA A 48 -7.31 -34.20 -17.59
CA ALA A 48 -8.49 -33.35 -17.59
C ALA A 48 -9.48 -33.88 -18.62
N LYS A 49 -10.72 -34.12 -18.20
CA LYS A 49 -11.78 -34.70 -19.06
C LYS A 49 -12.61 -33.58 -19.65
N PHE A 50 -12.76 -33.60 -20.97
CA PHE A 50 -13.68 -32.70 -21.65
C PHE A 50 -15.12 -32.93 -21.16
N ILE A 51 -15.81 -31.85 -20.79
CA ILE A 51 -17.18 -31.89 -20.29
C ILE A 51 -18.13 -31.37 -21.37
N GLN A 52 -17.94 -30.13 -21.82
CA GLN A 52 -18.84 -29.44 -22.74
C GLN A 52 -18.17 -28.22 -23.38
N SER A 53 -18.79 -27.72 -24.45
CA SER A 53 -18.47 -26.42 -25.03
C SER A 53 -19.48 -25.39 -24.55
N ILE A 54 -19.02 -24.17 -24.26
CA ILE A 54 -19.81 -23.06 -23.74
C ILE A 54 -19.48 -21.82 -24.56
N GLU A 55 -20.51 -21.11 -25.01
CA GLU A 55 -20.32 -19.77 -25.55
C GLU A 55 -20.13 -18.79 -24.40
N MET A 56 -18.98 -18.11 -24.39
CA MET A 56 -18.67 -17.04 -23.45
C MET A 56 -18.66 -15.71 -24.19
N THR A 57 -19.13 -14.66 -23.53
CA THR A 57 -19.15 -13.30 -24.08
C THR A 57 -17.99 -12.50 -23.52
N ARG A 58 -17.35 -11.73 -24.38
CA ARG A 58 -16.24 -10.83 -24.05
C ARG A 58 -16.69 -9.79 -23.03
N ASP A 59 -15.96 -9.69 -21.93
CA ASP A 59 -16.16 -8.65 -20.93
C ASP A 59 -15.19 -7.50 -21.18
N ARG A 60 -15.68 -6.51 -21.94
CA ARG A 60 -14.91 -5.31 -22.29
C ARG A 60 -14.69 -4.37 -21.11
N GLU A 61 -15.37 -4.55 -19.98
CA GLU A 61 -15.13 -3.73 -18.78
C GLU A 61 -13.84 -4.15 -18.06
N LEU A 62 -13.38 -5.39 -18.27
CA LEU A 62 -12.15 -5.97 -17.70
C LEU A 62 -10.94 -5.85 -18.64
N GLU A 63 -11.11 -5.23 -19.80
CA GLU A 63 -10.06 -5.05 -20.79
C GLU A 63 -9.47 -3.64 -20.70
N ASP A 64 -8.17 -3.55 -20.41
CA ASP A 64 -7.42 -2.30 -20.54
C ASP A 64 -6.10 -2.54 -21.29
N TYR A 65 -6.02 -1.98 -22.50
CA TYR A 65 -4.82 -2.09 -23.34
C TYR A 65 -4.49 -0.74 -23.96
N SER A 66 -3.20 -0.40 -23.94
CA SER A 66 -2.63 0.73 -24.65
C SER A 66 -1.98 0.27 -25.97
N GLU A 67 -1.72 1.22 -26.88
CA GLU A 67 -0.98 0.96 -28.12
C GLU A 67 0.45 0.44 -27.90
N ASP A 68 0.97 0.61 -26.68
CA ASP A 68 2.31 0.16 -26.29
C ASP A 68 2.33 -1.27 -25.73
N ASN A 69 1.16 -1.91 -25.53
CA ASN A 69 1.09 -3.29 -25.05
C ASN A 69 1.63 -4.26 -26.11
N THR A 70 2.40 -5.26 -25.69
CA THR A 70 2.83 -6.36 -26.56
C THR A 70 1.87 -7.55 -26.52
N VAL A 71 1.11 -7.67 -25.43
CA VAL A 71 0.12 -8.73 -25.17
C VAL A 71 -1.12 -8.13 -24.52
N CYS A 72 -2.29 -8.62 -24.91
CA CYS A 72 -3.62 -8.18 -24.48
C CYS A 72 -4.45 -9.39 -23.97
N ASP A 73 -4.64 -9.48 -22.65
CA ASP A 73 -5.38 -10.56 -21.96
C ASP A 73 -6.89 -10.33 -21.95
N VAL A 74 -7.61 -10.87 -22.93
CA VAL A 74 -9.06 -10.66 -23.10
C VAL A 74 -9.84 -11.62 -22.23
N THR A 75 -10.77 -11.08 -21.43
CA THR A 75 -11.60 -11.88 -20.54
C THR A 75 -12.96 -12.19 -21.19
N TYR A 76 -13.33 -13.46 -21.23
CA TYR A 76 -14.64 -13.94 -21.65
C TYR A 76 -15.38 -14.57 -20.47
N ILE A 77 -16.67 -14.26 -20.33
CA ILE A 77 -17.48 -14.67 -19.19
C ILE A 77 -18.76 -15.37 -19.65
N SER A 78 -19.18 -16.39 -18.88
CA SER A 78 -20.52 -16.97 -18.95
C SER A 78 -21.03 -17.27 -17.55
N GLY A 79 -21.79 -16.34 -16.96
CA GLY A 79 -22.27 -16.46 -15.58
C GLY A 79 -21.15 -16.24 -14.58
N ASP A 80 -20.79 -17.27 -13.81
CA ASP A 80 -19.69 -17.29 -12.85
C ASP A 80 -18.38 -17.84 -13.44
N LYS A 81 -18.37 -18.18 -14.73
CA LYS A 81 -17.24 -18.81 -15.42
C LYS A 81 -16.44 -17.77 -16.18
N GLN A 82 -15.11 -17.87 -16.11
CA GLN A 82 -14.19 -16.93 -16.75
C GLN A 82 -13.12 -17.69 -17.54
N LEU A 83 -12.80 -17.19 -18.73
CA LEU A 83 -11.68 -17.59 -19.57
C LEU A 83 -10.89 -16.33 -19.93
N VAL A 84 -9.58 -16.34 -19.70
CA VAL A 84 -8.68 -15.26 -20.14
C VAL A 84 -7.83 -15.78 -21.28
N VAL A 85 -7.83 -15.07 -22.40
CA VAL A 85 -7.07 -15.41 -23.62
C VAL A 85 -6.12 -14.26 -23.95
N SER A 86 -4.83 -14.56 -24.00
CA SER A 86 -3.78 -13.59 -24.33
C SER A 86 -3.63 -13.47 -25.85
N TYR A 87 -3.86 -12.28 -26.39
CA TYR A 87 -3.63 -11.94 -27.80
C TYR A 87 -2.39 -11.07 -27.95
N SER A 88 -1.74 -11.06 -29.12
CA SER A 88 -0.83 -9.96 -29.43
C SER A 88 -1.63 -8.67 -29.62
N TYR A 89 -1.02 -7.50 -29.42
CA TYR A 89 -1.73 -6.23 -29.64
C TYR A 89 -2.25 -6.08 -31.08
N GLU A 90 -1.49 -6.57 -32.07
CA GLU A 90 -1.90 -6.56 -33.48
C GLU A 90 -3.14 -7.44 -33.72
N ASP A 91 -3.21 -8.60 -33.07
CA ASP A 91 -4.36 -9.52 -33.16
C ASP A 91 -5.55 -9.00 -32.37
N TYR A 92 -5.30 -8.35 -31.23
CA TYR A 92 -6.33 -7.72 -30.40
C TYR A 92 -7.11 -6.64 -31.15
N ILE A 93 -6.44 -5.75 -31.88
CA ILE A 93 -7.10 -4.71 -32.68
C ILE A 93 -8.00 -5.31 -33.77
N GLN A 94 -7.64 -6.49 -34.26
CA GLN A 94 -8.37 -7.20 -35.32
C GLN A 94 -9.50 -8.08 -34.77
N LEU A 95 -9.66 -8.15 -33.44
CA LEU A 95 -10.64 -9.01 -32.78
C LEU A 95 -12.05 -8.41 -32.89
N GLU A 96 -12.79 -8.81 -33.92
CA GLU A 96 -14.17 -8.34 -34.18
C GLU A 96 -15.25 -9.10 -33.38
N ASP A 97 -14.97 -10.35 -32.98
CA ASP A 97 -15.94 -11.21 -32.30
C ASP A 97 -16.02 -10.93 -30.79
N ASP A 98 -17.23 -10.69 -30.31
CA ASP A 98 -17.55 -10.50 -28.88
C ASP A 98 -17.90 -11.80 -28.16
N SER A 99 -17.71 -12.95 -28.80
CA SER A 99 -17.98 -14.27 -28.24
C SER A 99 -16.91 -15.27 -28.61
N ILE A 100 -16.63 -16.20 -27.70
CA ILE A 100 -15.72 -17.32 -27.94
C ILE A 100 -16.36 -18.63 -27.49
N THR A 101 -16.11 -19.70 -28.25
CA THR A 101 -16.43 -21.06 -27.80
C THR A 101 -15.35 -21.53 -26.84
N ALA A 102 -15.66 -21.52 -25.54
CA ALA A 102 -14.80 -22.09 -24.51
C ALA A 102 -15.07 -23.60 -24.34
N TYR A 103 -14.01 -24.38 -24.18
CA TYR A 103 -14.06 -25.81 -23.90
C TYR A 103 -13.81 -26.04 -22.41
N GLU A 104 -14.81 -26.57 -21.70
CA GLU A 104 -14.74 -26.88 -20.27
C GLU A 104 -14.12 -28.27 -20.08
N TYR A 105 -13.05 -28.33 -19.27
CA TYR A 105 -12.40 -29.55 -18.83
C TYR A 105 -12.46 -29.66 -17.32
N GLU A 106 -12.68 -30.88 -16.82
CA GLU A 106 -12.66 -31.17 -15.38
C GLU A 106 -11.49 -32.08 -15.05
N THR A 107 -10.66 -31.63 -14.11
CA THR A 107 -9.52 -32.39 -13.58
C THR A 107 -9.97 -33.45 -12.58
N ASP A 108 -9.13 -34.44 -12.29
CA ASP A 108 -9.47 -35.54 -11.36
C ASP A 108 -9.84 -35.09 -9.94
N ASN A 109 -9.43 -33.89 -9.54
CA ASN A 109 -9.78 -33.29 -8.24
C ASN A 109 -11.04 -32.41 -8.27
N GLY A 110 -11.75 -32.37 -9.41
CA GLY A 110 -12.99 -31.62 -9.61
C GLY A 110 -12.79 -30.14 -9.97
N THR A 111 -11.54 -29.69 -10.21
CA THR A 111 -11.28 -28.32 -10.65
C THR A 111 -11.62 -28.19 -12.12
N LYS A 112 -12.40 -27.16 -12.45
CA LYS A 112 -12.83 -26.84 -13.81
C LYS A 112 -11.85 -25.86 -14.45
N LEU A 113 -11.43 -26.19 -15.66
CA LEU A 113 -10.52 -25.40 -16.48
C LEU A 113 -11.22 -25.07 -17.79
N TYR A 114 -10.93 -23.90 -18.34
CA TYR A 114 -11.52 -23.42 -19.59
C TYR A 114 -10.38 -23.10 -20.57
N PHE A 115 -10.56 -23.48 -21.83
CA PHE A 115 -9.61 -23.23 -22.91
C PHE A 115 -10.36 -22.79 -24.17
N ASP A 116 -9.70 -22.03 -25.04
CA ASP A 116 -10.20 -21.60 -26.34
C ASP A 116 -10.02 -22.65 -27.46
N HIS A 117 -9.40 -23.80 -27.14
CA HIS A 117 -9.16 -24.89 -28.09
C HIS A 117 -9.29 -26.29 -27.44
N GLN A 118 -9.52 -27.33 -28.25
CA GLN A 118 -9.74 -28.70 -27.76
C GLN A 118 -8.45 -29.53 -27.56
N ASN A 119 -7.40 -29.25 -28.33
CA ASN A 119 -6.17 -30.05 -28.31
C ASN A 119 -5.21 -29.53 -27.24
N ILE A 120 -5.64 -29.59 -25.97
CA ILE A 120 -4.87 -29.09 -24.83
C ILE A 120 -3.71 -30.03 -24.49
N THR A 121 -2.58 -29.44 -24.14
CA THR A 121 -1.39 -30.16 -23.67
C THR A 121 -1.37 -30.29 -22.15
N ASP A 122 -0.65 -31.29 -21.63
CA ASP A 122 -0.44 -31.46 -20.19
C ASP A 122 0.17 -30.22 -19.52
N GLN A 123 1.00 -29.47 -20.26
CA GLN A 123 1.60 -28.22 -19.78
C GLN A 123 0.56 -27.11 -19.60
N GLU A 124 -0.37 -26.98 -20.54
CA GLU A 124 -1.47 -26.00 -20.47
C GLU A 124 -2.45 -26.35 -19.34
N ILE A 125 -2.74 -27.64 -19.16
CA ILE A 125 -3.54 -28.13 -18.03
C ILE A 125 -2.88 -27.75 -16.71
N GLN A 126 -1.59 -28.05 -16.56
CA GLN A 126 -0.88 -27.77 -15.31
C GLN A 126 -0.76 -26.26 -15.03
N HIS A 127 -0.54 -25.44 -16.06
CA HIS A 127 -0.47 -23.99 -15.94
C HIS A 127 -1.82 -23.39 -15.54
N SER A 128 -2.89 -23.71 -16.28
CA SER A 128 -4.25 -23.25 -16.01
C SER A 128 -4.73 -23.69 -14.63
N TYR A 129 -4.47 -24.94 -14.26
CA TYR A 129 -4.75 -25.46 -12.91
C TYR A 129 -4.04 -24.65 -11.81
N GLY A 130 -2.75 -24.36 -12.00
CA GLY A 130 -1.98 -23.56 -11.06
C GLY A 130 -2.55 -22.15 -10.88
N GLN A 131 -2.94 -21.49 -11.97
CA GLN A 131 -3.55 -20.15 -11.93
C GLN A 131 -4.93 -20.17 -11.24
N VAL A 132 -5.82 -21.08 -11.62
CA VAL A 132 -7.15 -21.21 -10.99
C VAL A 132 -7.01 -21.47 -9.49
N LYS A 133 -6.12 -22.39 -9.09
CA LYS A 133 -5.88 -22.67 -7.66
C LYS A 133 -5.24 -21.50 -6.93
N ALA A 134 -4.34 -20.76 -7.56
CA ALA A 134 -3.74 -19.57 -6.95
C ALA A 134 -4.82 -18.51 -6.67
N ASN A 135 -5.73 -18.30 -7.63
CA ASN A 135 -6.85 -17.37 -7.47
C ASN A 135 -7.81 -17.82 -6.35
N GLU A 136 -8.24 -19.08 -6.36
CA GLU A 136 -9.10 -19.66 -5.30
C GLU A 136 -8.46 -19.57 -3.90
N LEU A 137 -7.15 -19.75 -3.80
CA LEU A 137 -6.40 -19.76 -2.55
C LEU A 137 -5.81 -18.38 -2.20
N THR A 138 -6.14 -17.32 -2.93
CA THR A 138 -5.63 -15.96 -2.66
C THR A 138 -5.90 -15.51 -1.22
N PRO A 139 -7.09 -15.72 -0.61
CA PRO A 139 -7.30 -15.40 0.79
C PRO A 139 -6.36 -16.14 1.76
N VAL A 140 -5.95 -17.38 1.42
CA VAL A 140 -5.02 -18.19 2.22
C VAL A 140 -3.60 -17.63 2.12
N PHE A 141 -3.16 -17.26 0.91
CA PHE A 141 -1.88 -16.59 0.70
C PHE A 141 -1.83 -15.23 1.41
N ASN A 142 -2.89 -14.43 1.26
CA ASN A 142 -3.02 -13.12 1.91
C ASN A 142 -2.97 -13.24 3.42
N PHE A 143 -3.70 -14.21 4.00
CA PHE A 143 -3.63 -14.48 5.44
C PHE A 143 -2.21 -14.89 5.87
N GLY A 144 -1.52 -15.69 5.06
CA GLY A 144 -0.14 -16.10 5.33
C GLY A 144 0.84 -14.93 5.32
N ILE A 145 0.74 -14.05 4.33
CA ILE A 145 1.58 -12.85 4.19
C ILE A 145 1.27 -11.84 5.31
N ALA A 146 -0.01 -11.55 5.53
CA ALA A 146 -0.45 -10.61 6.56
C ALA A 146 -0.08 -11.10 7.97
N SER A 147 -0.16 -12.40 8.24
CA SER A 147 0.28 -13.00 9.51
C SER A 147 1.78 -12.81 9.74
N PHE A 148 2.60 -12.91 8.68
CA PHE A 148 4.03 -12.66 8.78
C PHE A 148 4.35 -11.20 9.08
N ILE A 149 3.68 -10.27 8.39
CA ILE A 149 3.85 -8.83 8.63
C ILE A 149 3.36 -8.45 10.03
N LEU A 150 2.24 -9.02 10.48
CA LEU A 150 1.73 -8.83 11.84
C LEU A 150 2.67 -9.41 12.89
N MET A 151 3.32 -10.55 12.62
CA MET A 151 4.37 -11.09 13.49
C MET A 151 5.51 -10.09 13.64
N ILE A 152 6.03 -9.53 12.53
CA ILE A 152 7.09 -8.52 12.57
C ILE A 152 6.62 -7.29 13.36
N SER A 153 5.37 -6.87 13.17
CA SER A 153 4.75 -5.76 13.89
C SER A 153 4.75 -5.97 15.40
N VAL A 154 4.35 -7.16 15.86
CA VAL A 154 4.40 -7.53 17.29
C VAL A 154 5.84 -7.55 17.79
N LEU A 155 6.77 -8.16 17.04
CA LEU A 155 8.18 -8.23 17.43
C LEU A 155 8.81 -6.85 17.59
N ILE A 156 8.52 -5.89 16.71
CA ILE A 156 8.99 -4.51 16.85
C ILE A 156 8.45 -3.89 18.14
N MET A 157 7.16 -4.03 18.41
CA MET A 157 6.54 -3.50 19.62
C MET A 157 7.08 -4.15 20.91
N THR A 158 7.49 -5.42 20.85
CA THR A 158 8.14 -6.12 21.96
C THR A 158 9.59 -5.69 22.16
N LEU A 159 10.37 -5.55 21.07
CA LEU A 159 11.82 -5.28 21.10
C LEU A 159 12.14 -3.82 21.43
N PHE A 160 11.26 -2.90 21.02
CA PHE A 160 11.38 -1.46 21.24
C PHE A 160 10.32 -0.94 22.23
N ALA A 161 9.77 -1.83 23.04
CA ALA A 161 8.65 -1.58 23.93
C ALA A 161 8.79 -0.35 24.84
N LYS A 162 10.00 0.00 25.28
CA LYS A 162 10.23 1.18 26.14
C LYS A 162 10.11 2.50 25.39
N GLN A 163 10.29 2.49 24.07
CA GLN A 163 10.16 3.68 23.24
C GLN A 163 8.70 4.00 22.97
N PHE A 164 7.77 3.04 23.11
CA PHE A 164 6.35 3.23 22.83
C PHE A 164 5.49 3.21 24.08
N THR A 165 4.56 4.15 24.17
CA THR A 165 3.50 4.14 25.18
C THR A 165 2.51 3.00 24.91
N THR A 166 1.74 2.61 25.92
CA THR A 166 0.68 1.61 25.75
C THR A 166 -0.31 2.00 24.65
N TYR A 167 -0.68 3.28 24.58
CA TYR A 167 -1.56 3.78 23.52
C TYR A 167 -0.96 3.57 22.13
N GLU A 168 0.29 3.98 21.92
CA GLU A 168 0.99 3.86 20.63
C GLU A 168 1.10 2.39 20.19
N LYS A 169 1.42 1.48 21.13
CA LYS A 169 1.45 0.02 20.86
C LYS A 169 0.08 -0.50 20.47
N SER A 170 -0.94 -0.20 21.26
CA SER A 170 -2.31 -0.66 21.01
C SER A 170 -2.84 -0.14 19.68
N TRP A 171 -2.65 1.16 19.41
CA TRP A 171 -3.06 1.78 18.16
C TRP A 171 -2.39 1.12 16.95
N PHE A 172 -1.05 0.98 16.98
CA PHE A 172 -0.30 0.36 15.88
C PHE A 172 -0.78 -1.08 15.62
N LEU A 173 -0.85 -1.90 16.66
CA LEU A 173 -1.29 -3.29 16.52
C LEU A 173 -2.75 -3.40 16.07
N SER A 174 -3.64 -2.49 16.49
CA SER A 174 -5.03 -2.46 16.02
C SER A 174 -5.13 -2.19 14.53
N ILE A 175 -4.35 -1.24 13.99
CA ILE A 175 -4.31 -0.97 12.55
C ILE A 175 -3.75 -2.18 11.79
N MET A 176 -2.68 -2.80 12.28
CA MET A 176 -2.09 -3.97 11.63
C MET A 176 -3.02 -5.18 11.63
N VAL A 177 -3.74 -5.43 12.72
CA VAL A 177 -4.77 -6.49 12.77
C VAL A 177 -5.91 -6.19 11.79
N LEU A 178 -6.34 -4.93 11.69
CA LEU A 178 -7.37 -4.54 10.72
C LEU A 178 -6.90 -4.75 9.28
N ALA A 179 -5.65 -4.42 8.95
CA ALA A 179 -5.06 -4.68 7.63
C ALA A 179 -5.03 -6.18 7.32
N THR A 180 -4.69 -7.02 8.31
CA THR A 180 -4.77 -8.48 8.19
C THR A 180 -6.18 -8.97 7.89
N ILE A 181 -7.20 -8.43 8.56
CA ILE A 181 -8.59 -8.84 8.32
C ILE A 181 -9.05 -8.42 6.91
N ILE A 182 -8.81 -7.16 6.53
CA ILE A 182 -9.28 -6.61 5.26
C ILE A 182 -8.59 -7.27 4.06
N SER A 183 -7.29 -7.57 4.14
CA SER A 183 -6.57 -8.28 3.06
C SER A 183 -7.08 -9.70 2.77
N VAL A 184 -7.73 -10.35 3.73
CA VAL A 184 -8.33 -11.67 3.55
C VAL A 184 -9.76 -11.58 3.03
N ILE A 185 -10.53 -10.59 3.49
CA ILE A 185 -11.93 -10.39 3.08
C ILE A 185 -12.01 -9.80 1.66
N PHE A 186 -11.08 -8.89 1.33
CA PHE A 186 -10.98 -8.21 0.06
C PHE A 186 -9.61 -8.54 -0.57
N PRO A 187 -9.45 -9.76 -1.13
CA PRO A 187 -8.24 -10.08 -1.88
C PRO A 187 -8.13 -9.18 -3.10
N GLU A 188 -6.91 -8.79 -3.44
CA GLU A 188 -6.65 -8.02 -4.66
C GLU A 188 -6.67 -8.95 -5.87
N GLU A 189 -7.25 -8.47 -6.96
CA GLU A 189 -7.23 -9.14 -8.25
C GLU A 189 -5.88 -8.91 -8.97
N SER A 190 -5.63 -9.68 -10.02
CA SER A 190 -4.42 -9.49 -10.82
C SER A 190 -4.62 -8.28 -11.74
N ALA A 191 -3.59 -7.45 -11.88
CA ALA A 191 -3.62 -6.25 -12.71
C ALA A 191 -2.28 -6.09 -13.44
N ASN A 192 -2.28 -5.53 -14.65
CA ASN A 192 -1.07 -5.32 -15.47
C ASN A 192 -0.17 -6.57 -15.62
N GLY A 193 -0.75 -7.78 -15.72
CA GLY A 193 -0.01 -9.04 -15.81
C GLY A 193 0.70 -9.46 -14.51
N VAL A 194 0.44 -8.77 -13.39
CA VAL A 194 1.00 -9.09 -12.07
C VAL A 194 -0.06 -9.74 -11.19
N ASN A 195 0.32 -10.85 -10.56
CA ASN A 195 -0.56 -11.61 -9.68
C ASN A 195 -1.01 -10.78 -8.46
N GLY A 196 -2.31 -10.81 -8.15
CA GLY A 196 -2.91 -10.11 -7.01
C GLY A 196 -2.26 -10.41 -5.64
N ILE A 197 -1.66 -11.59 -5.46
CA ILE A 197 -0.89 -11.94 -4.25
C ILE A 197 0.34 -11.03 -4.10
N ILE A 198 1.02 -10.70 -5.19
CA ILE A 198 2.19 -9.81 -5.19
C ILE A 198 1.75 -8.38 -4.90
N ILE A 199 0.66 -7.94 -5.53
CA ILE A 199 0.08 -6.61 -5.28
C ILE A 199 -0.31 -6.48 -3.80
N MET A 200 -0.97 -7.50 -3.25
CA MET A 200 -1.35 -7.54 -1.84
C MET A 200 -0.15 -7.49 -0.89
N LEU A 201 0.94 -8.20 -1.22
CA LEU A 201 2.18 -8.12 -0.46
C LEU A 201 2.71 -6.69 -0.41
N LEU A 202 2.72 -5.99 -1.55
CA LEU A 202 3.17 -4.60 -1.62
C LEU A 202 2.26 -3.68 -0.81
N TYR A 203 0.93 -3.81 -0.93
CA TYR A 203 -0.01 -3.01 -0.14
C TYR A 203 0.14 -3.21 1.37
N LEU A 204 0.32 -4.46 1.82
CA LEU A 204 0.50 -4.76 3.23
C LEU A 204 1.86 -4.27 3.75
N LEU A 205 2.91 -4.37 2.93
CA LEU A 205 4.23 -3.85 3.27
C LEU A 205 4.22 -2.33 3.36
N ASP A 206 3.58 -1.68 2.38
CA ASP A 206 3.37 -0.25 2.35
C ASP A 206 2.60 0.22 3.58
N THR A 207 1.46 -0.42 3.87
CA THR A 207 0.66 -0.13 5.06
C THR A 207 1.48 -0.25 6.34
N PHE A 208 2.25 -1.33 6.49
CA PHE A 208 3.09 -1.55 7.67
C PHE A 208 4.16 -0.46 7.84
N LEU A 209 4.92 -0.18 6.78
CA LEU A 209 6.03 0.78 6.81
C LEU A 209 5.51 2.19 7.05
N ASN A 210 4.45 2.58 6.36
CA ASN A 210 3.86 3.90 6.49
C ASN A 210 3.28 4.14 7.88
N ILE A 211 2.49 3.19 8.40
CA ILE A 211 1.92 3.30 9.75
C ILE A 211 3.01 3.37 10.82
N LEU A 212 4.11 2.64 10.63
CA LEU A 212 5.28 2.74 11.52
C LEU A 212 5.99 4.09 11.38
N CYS A 213 6.20 4.57 10.16
CA CYS A 213 6.84 5.85 9.87
C CYS A 213 6.05 7.00 10.53
N GLU A 214 4.75 7.04 10.29
CA GLU A 214 3.82 8.03 10.83
C GLU A 214 3.80 8.04 12.35
N LEU A 215 3.79 6.85 12.98
CA LEU A 215 3.88 6.76 14.42
C LEU A 215 5.18 7.38 14.94
N LEU A 216 6.32 7.15 14.27
CA LEU A 216 7.60 7.74 14.63
C LEU A 216 7.63 9.27 14.43
N ILE A 217 7.00 9.80 13.38
CA ILE A 217 6.85 11.25 13.17
C ILE A 217 6.01 11.87 14.29
N SER A 218 4.90 11.24 14.68
CA SER A 218 4.05 11.73 15.78
C SER A 218 4.84 11.83 17.09
N LYS A 219 5.79 10.90 17.29
CA LYS A 219 6.75 10.87 18.38
C LYS A 219 7.91 11.83 18.25
N GLN A 220 8.06 12.56 17.15
CA GLN A 220 9.23 13.42 16.89
C GLN A 220 10.56 12.63 16.80
N SER A 221 10.48 11.33 16.50
CA SER A 221 11.65 10.46 16.39
C SER A 221 12.31 10.64 15.02
N ARG A 222 13.60 11.01 15.00
CA ARG A 222 14.37 11.14 13.74
C ARG A 222 14.50 9.83 12.95
N TYR A 223 14.25 8.68 13.56
CA TYR A 223 14.31 7.39 12.86
C TYR A 223 13.14 7.21 11.89
N ASN A 224 12.13 8.08 11.94
CA ASN A 224 11.07 8.10 10.93
C ASN A 224 11.65 8.17 9.51
N PHE A 225 12.63 9.05 9.25
CA PHE A 225 13.21 9.21 7.90
C PHE A 225 13.90 7.95 7.39
N LEU A 226 14.43 7.12 8.29
CA LEU A 226 15.00 5.83 7.88
C LEU A 226 13.88 4.87 7.44
N VAL A 227 12.77 4.83 8.18
CA VAL A 227 11.60 4.02 7.80
C VAL A 227 10.93 4.58 6.54
N SER A 228 10.89 5.91 6.41
CA SER A 228 10.39 6.64 5.25
C SER A 228 11.10 6.25 3.96
N VAL A 229 12.44 6.13 3.96
CA VAL A 229 13.15 5.61 2.77
C VAL A 229 12.65 4.22 2.34
N PHE A 230 12.28 3.34 3.27
CA PHE A 230 11.70 2.04 2.92
C PHE A 230 10.26 2.18 2.40
N VAL A 231 9.47 3.11 2.96
CA VAL A 231 8.15 3.48 2.42
C VAL A 231 8.29 3.89 0.96
N GLU A 232 9.15 4.88 0.67
CA GLU A 232 9.30 5.43 -0.67
C GLU A 232 9.72 4.35 -1.69
N ILE A 233 10.59 3.41 -1.29
CA ILE A 233 10.99 2.29 -2.16
C ILE A 233 9.80 1.38 -2.50
N VAL A 234 8.94 1.07 -1.52
CA VAL A 234 7.77 0.22 -1.73
C VAL A 234 6.72 0.97 -2.55
N GLU A 235 6.54 2.26 -2.33
CA GLU A 235 5.63 3.09 -3.12
C GLU A 235 6.05 3.19 -4.59
N ILE A 236 7.35 3.37 -4.86
CA ILE A 236 7.88 3.30 -6.22
C ILE A 236 7.62 1.91 -6.82
N ALA A 237 7.89 0.84 -6.07
CA ALA A 237 7.65 -0.52 -6.55
C ALA A 237 6.17 -0.75 -6.89
N MET A 238 5.24 -0.24 -6.08
CA MET A 238 3.81 -0.27 -6.36
C MET A 238 3.45 0.51 -7.62
N CYS A 239 3.91 1.75 -7.76
CA CYS A 239 3.63 2.57 -8.94
C CYS A 239 4.15 1.91 -10.23
N VAL A 240 5.32 1.27 -10.17
CA VAL A 240 5.89 0.53 -11.30
C VAL A 240 5.09 -0.74 -11.61
N VAL A 241 4.75 -1.53 -10.59
CA VAL A 241 4.02 -2.81 -10.75
C VAL A 241 2.61 -2.59 -11.29
N LEU A 242 1.93 -1.55 -10.81
CA LEU A 242 0.55 -1.23 -11.19
C LEU A 242 0.46 -0.19 -12.31
N MET A 243 1.61 0.24 -12.86
CA MET A 243 1.71 1.23 -13.95
C MET A 243 0.83 2.48 -13.77
N TYR A 244 0.66 2.94 -12.54
CA TYR A 244 -0.26 4.03 -12.18
C TYR A 244 0.43 5.11 -11.34
N ARG A 245 -0.14 6.32 -11.35
CA ARG A 245 0.30 7.50 -10.55
C ARG A 245 1.75 7.90 -10.78
N PHE A 246 2.15 8.10 -12.03
CA PHE A 246 3.50 8.55 -12.41
C PHE A 246 3.93 9.88 -11.75
N ALA A 247 2.98 10.80 -11.50
CA ALA A 247 3.25 12.05 -10.79
C ALA A 247 3.77 11.80 -9.37
N THR A 248 3.09 10.90 -8.65
CA THR A 248 3.45 10.47 -7.31
C THR A 248 4.80 9.75 -7.33
N MET A 249 5.02 8.82 -8.27
CA MET A 249 6.32 8.15 -8.42
C MET A 249 7.49 9.13 -8.63
N VAL A 250 7.35 10.11 -9.53
CA VAL A 250 8.38 11.12 -9.80
C VAL A 250 8.62 12.00 -8.58
N THR A 251 7.55 12.38 -7.88
CA THR A 251 7.64 13.18 -6.65
C THR A 251 8.35 12.39 -5.54
N THR A 252 8.03 11.12 -5.37
CA THR A 252 8.70 10.22 -4.43
C THR A 252 10.21 10.11 -4.71
N LEU A 253 10.57 9.89 -5.97
CA LEU A 253 11.98 9.76 -6.39
C LEU A 253 12.78 11.06 -6.23
N LEU A 254 12.24 12.17 -6.70
CA LEU A 254 13.00 13.43 -6.85
C LEU A 254 12.84 14.39 -5.68
N PHE A 255 11.79 14.24 -4.89
CA PHE A 255 11.52 15.10 -3.75
C PHE A 255 11.62 14.35 -2.42
N TRP A 256 10.84 13.28 -2.21
CA TRP A 256 10.76 12.62 -0.90
C TRP A 256 12.08 11.98 -0.47
N LEU A 257 12.69 11.14 -1.32
CA LEU A 257 13.98 10.51 -1.01
C LEU A 257 15.08 11.53 -0.62
N PRO A 258 15.33 12.61 -1.40
CA PRO A 258 16.26 13.67 -0.97
C PRO A 258 15.84 14.38 0.32
N ILE A 259 14.56 14.71 0.46
CA ILE A 259 14.04 15.43 1.63
C ILE A 259 14.18 14.60 2.89
N ASP A 260 13.98 13.30 2.86
CA ASP A 260 14.13 12.42 4.03
C ASP A 260 15.57 12.40 4.53
N ILE A 261 16.53 12.28 3.61
CA ILE A 261 17.96 12.28 3.95
C ILE A 261 18.35 13.62 4.58
N ILE A 262 17.95 14.73 3.95
CA ILE A 262 18.25 16.08 4.42
C ILE A 262 17.54 16.35 5.77
N SER A 263 16.31 15.87 5.93
CA SER A 263 15.51 16.01 7.15
C SER A 263 16.10 15.21 8.30
N TYR A 264 16.59 14.00 8.05
CA TYR A 264 17.33 13.23 9.06
C TYR A 264 18.51 14.01 9.63
N ILE A 265 19.31 14.64 8.76
CA ILE A 265 20.46 15.46 9.17
C ILE A 265 19.98 16.69 9.97
N ASN A 266 18.95 17.40 9.48
CA ASN A 266 18.45 18.60 10.12
C ASN A 266 17.82 18.32 11.49
N TRP A 267 17.04 17.25 11.61
CA TRP A 267 16.44 16.82 12.88
C TRP A 267 17.51 16.35 13.86
N THR A 268 18.54 15.64 13.39
CA THR A 268 19.67 15.24 14.24
C THR A 268 20.44 16.43 14.81
N ARG A 269 20.44 17.58 14.14
CA ARG A 269 21.04 18.83 14.65
C ARG A 269 20.17 19.57 15.67
N HIS A 270 18.90 19.24 15.80
CA HIS A 270 17.92 19.95 16.64
C HIS A 270 17.21 19.00 17.62
N LYS A 271 18.01 18.12 18.22
CA LYS A 271 17.54 17.24 19.29
C LYS A 271 17.07 18.07 20.48
N ASP A 272 16.09 17.54 21.18
CA ASP A 272 15.71 18.06 22.48
C ASP A 272 16.86 17.88 23.49
N GLU A 273 17.04 18.85 24.39
CA GLU A 273 18.12 18.86 25.39
C GLU A 273 17.87 17.88 26.54
N GLU A 274 16.61 17.63 26.89
CA GLU A 274 16.20 16.74 27.98
C GLU A 274 15.91 15.32 27.47
N GLU A 275 15.23 15.21 26.33
CA GLU A 275 14.88 13.92 25.71
C GLU A 275 15.55 13.73 24.34
N SER A 276 16.80 13.23 24.33
CA SER A 276 17.61 13.10 23.09
C SER A 276 17.03 12.23 21.94
N GLU A 277 15.93 11.51 22.21
CA GLU A 277 15.15 10.77 21.21
C GLU A 277 14.15 11.67 20.45
N LEU A 278 13.75 12.81 21.04
CA LEU A 278 12.84 13.80 20.48
C LEU A 278 13.58 14.92 19.72
N THR A 279 12.82 15.61 18.88
CA THR A 279 13.30 16.75 18.08
C THR A 279 12.41 17.96 18.31
N VAL A 280 13.02 19.15 18.47
CA VAL A 280 12.29 20.38 18.78
C VAL A 280 11.42 20.85 17.62
N VAL A 281 10.11 20.94 17.84
CA VAL A 281 9.10 21.37 16.85
C VAL A 281 8.59 22.79 17.12
N ARG A 282 8.03 23.44 16.09
CA ARG A 282 7.59 24.85 16.13
C ARG A 282 6.31 25.09 15.32
N LYS A 283 5.76 26.31 15.40
CA LYS A 283 4.61 26.76 14.60
C LYS A 283 5.04 27.64 13.44
N LEU A 284 4.29 27.56 12.35
CA LEU A 284 4.40 28.44 11.20
C LEU A 284 3.87 29.86 11.52
N LYS A 285 4.35 30.88 10.78
CA LYS A 285 3.81 32.25 10.85
C LYS A 285 2.71 32.42 9.80
N GLY A 286 1.60 33.10 10.13
CA GLY A 286 0.40 33.17 9.29
C GLY A 286 0.57 33.70 7.86
N TYR A 287 1.56 34.54 7.56
CA TYR A 287 1.80 34.98 6.17
C TYR A 287 2.41 33.87 5.29
N GLN A 288 3.12 32.91 5.89
CA GLN A 288 3.73 31.78 5.18
C GLN A 288 2.66 30.76 4.77
N GLU A 289 1.57 30.65 5.52
CA GLU A 289 0.42 29.79 5.20
C GLU A 289 -0.23 30.21 3.88
N VAL A 290 -0.45 31.51 3.69
CA VAL A 290 -1.04 32.05 2.45
C VAL A 290 -0.17 31.73 1.23
N LEU A 291 1.16 31.87 1.34
CA LEU A 291 2.08 31.54 0.26
C LEU A 291 2.07 30.06 -0.10
N VAL A 292 1.97 29.17 0.90
CA VAL A 292 1.89 27.72 0.66
C VAL A 292 0.58 27.36 -0.05
N ILE A 293 -0.54 27.94 0.37
CA ILE A 293 -1.85 27.71 -0.29
C ILE A 293 -1.81 28.14 -1.76
N VAL A 294 -1.25 29.33 -2.04
CA VAL A 294 -1.07 29.80 -3.41
C VAL A 294 -0.17 28.85 -4.21
N GLY A 295 0.92 28.37 -3.61
CA GLY A 295 1.82 27.40 -4.23
C GLY A 295 1.12 26.09 -4.59
N ILE A 296 0.30 25.54 -3.69
CA ILE A 296 -0.50 24.33 -3.93
C ILE A 296 -1.45 24.55 -5.11
N VAL A 297 -2.21 25.65 -5.13
CA VAL A 297 -3.15 25.94 -6.23
C VAL A 297 -2.43 26.05 -7.57
N VAL A 298 -1.30 26.77 -7.62
CA VAL A 298 -0.52 26.91 -8.86
C VAL A 298 0.02 25.55 -9.32
N TRP A 299 0.57 24.74 -8.40
CA TRP A 299 1.06 23.40 -8.73
C TRP A 299 -0.05 22.50 -9.27
N THR A 300 -1.19 22.43 -8.58
CA THR A 300 -2.33 21.60 -9.01
C THR A 300 -2.80 21.95 -10.42
N ILE A 301 -2.89 23.25 -10.74
CA ILE A 301 -3.29 23.69 -12.08
C ILE A 301 -2.21 23.34 -13.12
N VAL A 302 -0.95 23.67 -12.84
CA VAL A 302 0.14 23.51 -13.81
C VAL A 302 0.43 22.03 -14.07
N VAL A 303 0.65 21.24 -13.02
CA VAL A 303 0.94 19.81 -13.13
C VAL A 303 -0.28 19.05 -13.61
N GLY A 304 -1.47 19.37 -13.09
CA GLY A 304 -2.72 18.77 -13.58
C GLY A 304 -2.91 18.99 -15.07
N TYR A 305 -2.67 20.20 -15.57
CA TYR A 305 -2.73 20.51 -17.00
C TYR A 305 -1.70 19.72 -17.82
N PHE A 306 -0.43 19.68 -17.37
CA PHE A 306 0.63 18.95 -18.08
C PHE A 306 0.34 17.44 -18.14
N ILE A 307 -0.11 16.84 -17.04
CA ILE A 307 -0.38 15.40 -16.99
C ILE A 307 -1.66 15.05 -17.73
N SER A 308 -2.71 15.88 -17.65
CA SER A 308 -3.94 15.67 -18.44
C SER A 308 -3.73 15.76 -19.96
N GLY A 309 -2.62 16.36 -20.39
CA GLY A 309 -2.21 16.39 -21.80
C GLY A 309 -1.34 15.20 -22.22
N LEU A 310 -0.96 14.33 -21.29
CA LEU A 310 -0.31 13.06 -21.57
C LEU A 310 -1.41 11.99 -21.63
N ASP A 311 -1.44 11.21 -22.71
CA ASP A 311 -2.41 10.11 -22.91
C ASP A 311 -1.96 8.93 -22.04
N ILE A 312 -2.23 9.00 -20.73
CA ILE A 312 -1.81 7.99 -19.74
C ILE A 312 -3.05 7.17 -19.33
N SER A 313 -3.33 6.10 -20.06
CA SER A 313 -4.36 5.11 -19.72
C SER A 313 -3.99 4.31 -18.46
N THR A 314 -4.97 3.98 -17.60
CA THR A 314 -4.78 3.12 -16.41
C THR A 314 -6.01 2.25 -16.12
N ASP A 315 -5.79 1.02 -15.63
CA ASP A 315 -6.79 -0.05 -15.38
C ASP A 315 -7.96 0.33 -14.46
N PHE A 316 -7.89 1.48 -13.80
CA PHE A 316 -8.86 1.87 -12.78
C PHE A 316 -10.04 2.70 -13.32
N TYR A 317 -9.95 3.27 -14.54
CA TYR A 317 -10.89 4.31 -14.98
C TYR A 317 -11.38 4.15 -16.42
N ASN A 318 -12.68 3.87 -16.59
CA ASN A 318 -13.33 3.71 -17.91
C ASN A 318 -14.00 5.00 -18.43
N ASN A 319 -13.67 6.17 -17.87
CA ASN A 319 -14.32 7.45 -18.22
C ASN A 319 -13.32 8.60 -18.22
N GLN A 320 -13.12 9.21 -19.39
CA GLN A 320 -12.17 10.30 -19.61
C GLN A 320 -12.37 11.51 -18.67
N LEU A 321 -13.61 11.81 -18.27
CA LEU A 321 -13.90 12.90 -17.32
C LEU A 321 -13.50 12.51 -15.89
N LEU A 322 -13.70 11.24 -15.52
CA LEU A 322 -13.30 10.71 -14.22
C LEU A 322 -11.78 10.64 -14.13
N GLU A 323 -11.12 10.13 -15.16
CA GLU A 323 -9.67 10.06 -15.30
C GLU A 323 -9.03 11.45 -15.17
N THR A 324 -9.53 12.44 -15.94
CA THR A 324 -9.08 13.83 -15.82
C THR A 324 -9.28 14.36 -14.40
N ALA A 325 -10.44 14.13 -13.78
CA ALA A 325 -10.68 14.58 -12.41
C ALA A 325 -9.69 13.97 -11.41
N ILE A 326 -9.36 12.69 -11.57
CA ILE A 326 -8.40 11.99 -10.71
C ILE A 326 -6.99 12.49 -10.91
N ILE A 327 -6.57 12.79 -12.15
CA ILE A 327 -5.27 13.41 -12.42
C ILE A 327 -5.12 14.72 -11.66
N TYR A 328 -6.17 15.56 -11.62
CA TYR A 328 -6.14 16.80 -10.83
C TYR A 328 -6.17 16.55 -9.31
N ILE A 329 -6.86 15.51 -8.84
CA ILE A 329 -6.85 15.10 -7.43
C ILE A 329 -5.45 14.60 -7.03
N ASP A 330 -4.80 13.77 -7.85
CA ASP A 330 -3.44 13.27 -7.66
C ASP A 330 -2.42 14.41 -7.71
N ALA A 331 -2.55 15.35 -8.66
CA ALA A 331 -1.74 16.56 -8.71
C ALA A 331 -1.89 17.41 -7.44
N CYS A 332 -3.10 17.51 -6.89
CA CYS A 332 -3.35 18.19 -5.62
C CYS A 332 -2.74 17.44 -4.43
N ALA A 333 -2.90 16.12 -4.38
CA ALA A 333 -2.32 15.26 -3.35
C ALA A 333 -0.78 15.40 -3.35
N SER A 334 -0.14 15.33 -4.52
CA SER A 334 1.32 15.52 -4.65
C SER A 334 1.78 16.91 -4.18
N ALA A 335 1.04 17.97 -4.52
CA ALA A 335 1.36 19.34 -4.07
C ALA A 335 1.30 19.47 -2.54
N VAL A 336 0.25 18.93 -1.95
CA VAL A 336 0.04 18.92 -0.50
C VAL A 336 1.08 18.03 0.19
N GLY A 337 1.46 16.90 -0.42
CA GLY A 337 2.54 16.02 0.03
C GLY A 337 3.90 16.74 0.04
N ILE A 338 4.23 17.49 -1.03
CA ILE A 338 5.45 18.31 -1.08
C ILE A 338 5.44 19.36 0.04
N ALA A 339 4.32 20.06 0.23
CA ALA A 339 4.18 21.02 1.32
C ALA A 339 4.38 20.35 2.69
N ASN A 340 3.83 19.14 2.87
CA ASN A 340 4.01 18.33 4.07
C ASN A 340 5.49 17.99 4.30
N GLY A 341 6.19 17.46 3.30
CA GLY A 341 7.61 17.12 3.39
C GLY A 341 8.47 18.33 3.80
N LEU A 342 8.19 19.52 3.23
CA LEU A 342 8.85 20.76 3.64
C LEU A 342 8.51 21.15 5.08
N PHE A 343 7.26 20.98 5.51
CA PHE A 343 6.86 21.27 6.87
C PHE A 343 7.53 20.33 7.88
N ILE A 344 7.64 19.04 7.56
CA ILE A 344 8.41 18.05 8.35
C ILE A 344 9.88 18.47 8.41
N PHE A 345 10.50 18.80 7.27
CA PHE A 345 11.88 19.27 7.21
C PHE A 345 12.12 20.46 8.15
N PHE A 346 11.21 21.44 8.15
CA PHE A 346 11.28 22.63 9.00
C PHE A 346 10.71 22.46 10.41
N ARG A 347 10.27 21.24 10.77
CA ARG A 347 9.70 20.85 12.07
C ARG A 347 8.47 21.66 12.45
N LEU A 348 7.61 21.92 11.47
CA LEU A 348 6.40 22.71 11.59
C LEU A 348 5.21 21.81 11.94
N ARG A 349 4.46 22.17 12.97
CA ARG A 349 3.26 21.43 13.38
C ARG A 349 2.18 21.41 12.30
N GLU A 350 2.10 22.44 11.47
CA GLU A 350 1.12 22.57 10.41
C GLU A 350 1.25 21.45 9.34
N GLN A 351 2.33 20.66 9.36
CA GLN A 351 2.48 19.41 8.60
C GLN A 351 1.27 18.47 8.76
N TRP A 352 0.75 18.32 9.98
CA TRP A 352 -0.43 17.48 10.22
C TRP A 352 -1.68 17.96 9.48
N ILE A 353 -1.83 19.26 9.20
CA ILE A 353 -2.97 19.78 8.43
C ILE A 353 -2.81 19.40 6.95
N ALA A 354 -1.60 19.56 6.41
CA ALA A 354 -1.30 19.10 5.05
C ALA A 354 -1.55 17.59 4.92
N TRP A 355 -1.12 16.80 5.91
CA TRP A 355 -1.31 15.36 5.91
C TRP A 355 -2.77 14.92 5.96
N TYR A 356 -3.63 15.61 6.72
CA TYR A 356 -5.09 15.37 6.67
C TYR A 356 -5.67 15.51 5.27
N ILE A 357 -5.25 16.55 4.55
CA ILE A 357 -5.74 16.83 3.20
C ILE A 357 -5.22 15.76 2.24
N CYS A 358 -3.93 15.43 2.31
CA CYS A 358 -3.30 14.39 1.49
C CYS A 358 -4.00 13.03 1.68
N ALA A 359 -4.14 12.60 2.93
CA ALA A 359 -4.79 11.34 3.28
C ALA A 359 -6.25 11.27 2.82
N PHE A 360 -6.97 12.39 2.82
CA PHE A 360 -8.32 12.47 2.28
C PHE A 360 -8.38 12.34 0.77
N LEU A 361 -7.55 13.07 0.05
CA LEU A 361 -7.49 12.99 -1.42
C LEU A 361 -7.11 11.57 -1.86
N GLU A 362 -6.09 10.98 -1.24
CA GLU A 362 -5.68 9.60 -1.52
C GLU A 362 -6.73 8.56 -1.14
N ALA A 363 -7.48 8.77 -0.05
CA ALA A 363 -8.60 7.89 0.30
C ALA A 363 -9.70 7.92 -0.76
N VAL A 364 -10.00 9.10 -1.31
CA VAL A 364 -10.95 9.24 -2.42
C VAL A 364 -10.45 8.47 -3.64
N ILE A 365 -9.18 8.63 -4.03
CA ILE A 365 -8.62 7.89 -5.17
C ILE A 365 -8.70 6.38 -4.90
N ASN A 366 -8.26 5.91 -3.72
CA ASN A 366 -8.28 4.47 -3.38
C ASN A 366 -9.68 3.86 -3.39
N VAL A 367 -10.72 4.61 -2.96
CA VAL A 367 -12.12 4.13 -3.06
C VAL A 367 -12.54 3.98 -4.51
N ILE A 368 -12.20 4.94 -5.36
CA ILE A 368 -12.54 4.91 -6.79
C ILE A 368 -11.78 3.78 -7.48
N SER A 369 -10.51 3.57 -7.14
CA SER A 369 -9.64 2.52 -7.67
C SER A 369 -9.92 1.13 -7.08
N GLY A 370 -10.91 0.95 -6.18
CA GLY A 370 -11.19 -0.35 -5.55
C GLY A 370 -10.11 -0.87 -4.60
N GLN A 371 -9.11 -0.06 -4.25
CA GLN A 371 -7.96 -0.43 -3.42
C GLN A 371 -8.31 -0.42 -1.92
N TYR A 372 -9.22 -1.31 -1.49
CA TYR A 372 -9.80 -1.28 -0.15
C TYR A 372 -8.80 -1.51 0.98
N VAL A 373 -7.75 -2.31 0.75
CA VAL A 373 -6.72 -2.58 1.77
C VAL A 373 -5.98 -1.29 2.15
N LEU A 374 -5.68 -0.43 1.16
CA LEU A 374 -5.01 0.85 1.40
C LEU A 374 -5.91 1.85 2.15
N LEU A 375 -7.22 1.62 2.26
CA LEU A 375 -8.07 2.46 3.12
C LEU A 375 -7.77 2.26 4.61
N VAL A 376 -7.27 1.08 5.00
CA VAL A 376 -6.81 0.84 6.38
C VAL A 376 -5.61 1.73 6.70
N LEU A 377 -4.69 1.87 5.74
CA LEU A 377 -3.59 2.82 5.82
C LEU A 377 -4.10 4.26 6.01
N LYS A 378 -5.07 4.71 5.20
CA LYS A 378 -5.62 6.08 5.33
C LYS A 378 -6.35 6.30 6.65
N LEU A 379 -7.07 5.30 7.16
CA LEU A 379 -7.66 5.35 8.50
C LEU A 379 -6.58 5.54 9.59
N GLY A 380 -5.47 4.83 9.47
CA GLY A 380 -4.31 5.02 10.31
C GLY A 380 -3.75 6.45 10.20
N TYR A 381 -3.61 6.99 8.98
CA TYR A 381 -3.19 8.39 8.80
C TYR A 381 -4.09 9.37 9.51
N PHE A 382 -5.42 9.29 9.33
CA PHE A 382 -6.34 10.21 9.99
C PHE A 382 -6.22 10.19 11.52
N THR A 383 -6.17 8.99 12.10
CA THR A 383 -6.10 8.83 13.55
C THR A 383 -4.74 9.25 14.12
N ASN A 384 -3.63 8.89 13.45
CA ASN A 384 -2.29 9.30 13.86
C ASN A 384 -2.05 10.80 13.67
N THR A 385 -2.57 11.40 12.60
CA THR A 385 -2.48 12.84 12.36
C THR A 385 -3.11 13.62 13.50
N THR A 386 -4.27 13.15 13.97
CA THR A 386 -4.94 13.72 15.15
C THR A 386 -4.02 13.65 16.38
N TYR A 387 -3.46 12.47 16.62
CA TYR A 387 -2.56 12.21 17.75
C TYR A 387 -1.29 13.08 17.69
N GLY A 388 -0.63 13.12 16.53
CA GLY A 388 0.56 13.92 16.25
C GLY A 388 0.31 15.41 16.43
N TYR A 389 -0.80 15.94 15.91
CA TYR A 389 -1.15 17.35 16.08
C TYR A 389 -1.35 17.74 17.55
N ILE A 390 -2.04 16.89 18.33
CA ILE A 390 -2.25 17.09 19.77
C ILE A 390 -0.90 17.05 20.50
N LYS A 391 -0.07 16.04 20.22
CA LYS A 391 1.21 15.83 20.90
C LYS A 391 2.21 16.94 20.62
N TRP A 392 2.36 17.34 19.36
CA TRP A 392 3.22 18.46 18.98
C TRP A 392 2.71 19.78 19.55
N SER A 393 1.39 19.99 19.60
CA SER A 393 0.82 21.18 20.24
C SER A 393 1.14 21.26 21.73
N LYS A 394 0.99 20.14 22.46
CA LYS A 394 1.33 20.08 23.89
C LYS A 394 2.81 20.35 24.14
N TYR A 395 3.68 19.74 23.33
CA TYR A 395 5.14 19.95 23.40
C TYR A 395 5.53 21.42 23.19
N ILE A 396 4.96 22.08 22.18
CA ILE A 396 5.24 23.51 21.91
C ILE A 396 4.78 24.39 23.08
N GLN A 397 3.63 24.07 23.69
CA GLN A 397 3.11 24.81 24.83
C GLN A 397 3.99 24.67 26.08
N SER A 398 4.43 23.44 26.41
CA SER A 398 5.27 23.21 27.59
C SER A 398 6.61 23.93 27.50
N HIS A 399 7.30 23.82 26.36
CA HIS A 399 8.59 24.47 26.12
C HIS A 399 8.48 26.00 26.09
N SER A 400 7.37 26.54 25.57
CA SER A 400 7.13 27.97 25.63
C SER A 400 6.96 28.47 27.07
N GLN A 401 6.28 27.69 27.93
CA GLN A 401 6.08 28.04 29.33
C GLN A 401 7.36 27.93 30.15
N GLU A 402 8.17 26.90 29.93
CA GLU A 402 9.47 26.73 30.59
C GLU A 402 10.45 27.83 30.20
N LYS A 403 10.56 28.14 28.91
CA LYS A 403 11.38 29.25 28.43
C LYS A 403 10.92 30.58 29.03
N GLN A 404 9.61 30.79 29.15
CA GLN A 404 9.08 32.00 29.78
C GLN A 404 9.40 32.05 31.28
N LYS A 405 9.29 30.94 32.01
CA LYS A 405 9.69 30.84 33.43
C LYS A 405 11.18 31.09 33.64
N GLN A 406 12.04 30.62 32.74
CA GLN A 406 13.49 30.89 32.78
C GLN A 406 13.84 32.37 32.52
N ILE A 407 12.99 33.10 31.78
CA ILE A 407 13.19 34.53 31.51
C ILE A 407 12.67 35.39 32.67
N THR A 408 11.67 34.94 33.42
CA THR A 408 11.11 35.65 34.59
C THR A 408 11.71 35.27 35.94
N ALA A 409 12.54 34.22 36.00
CA ALA A 409 13.37 33.87 37.16
C ALA A 409 14.74 34.55 37.07
#